data_AF-A0AAD5MVM7-F1
#
_entry.id   AF-A0AAD5MVM7-F1
#
_cell.length_a   1.000
_cell.length_b   1.000
_cell.length_c   1.000
_cell.angle_alpha   90.00
_cell.angle_beta   90.00
_cell.angle_gamma   90.00
#
_symmetry.space_group_name_H-M   'P 1'
#
loop_
_entity.id
_entity.type
_entity.pdbx_description
1 polymer ?
#
loop_
_entity_poly.entity_id
_entity_poly.type
_entity_poly.pdbx_seq_one_letter_code
_entity_poly.pdbx_strand_id
1 'polypeptide(L)'
;MVAGIRRKFGPYATHHTLREAVQQLLNCSTDDSAVLNMVQPSAFTQILSVTAHRGGTPGCRFIPCVKNLADAWRYLKQLLRKMKVCENFYSSNGEPCRNCGNANDLSIEQVVASSQPMKQWTSDKVANELRKVLDPATATKFVEQQIDGRSLGLLTTDLLMSHIGLALGPALKVVDFVQSVRKVQERQHSSNGTGEAHVSKEGR
;
A
#
# COMPACT_ATOMS: atom_id res chain seq x y z
N MET A 1 0.19 1.01 -5.23
CA MET A 1 -1.07 0.54 -5.85
C MET A 1 -0.74 -0.11 -7.18
N VAL A 2 -0.99 -1.42 -7.34
CA VAL A 2 -0.90 -2.08 -8.66
C VAL A 2 -2.13 -1.63 -9.45
N ALA A 3 -1.93 -0.99 -10.59
CA ALA A 3 -3.03 -0.58 -11.47
C ALA A 3 -3.82 -1.81 -11.95
N GLY A 4 -5.16 -1.72 -12.00
CA GLY A 4 -6.02 -2.78 -12.55
C GLY A 4 -6.59 -3.81 -11.56
N ILE A 5 -6.47 -3.59 -10.24
CA ILE A 5 -7.06 -4.51 -9.25
C ILE A 5 -8.59 -4.36 -9.19
N ARG A 6 -9.34 -5.45 -9.41
CA ARG A 6 -10.80 -5.43 -9.23
C ARG A 6 -11.13 -5.37 -7.75
N ARG A 7 -12.03 -4.45 -7.38
CA ARG A 7 -12.50 -4.24 -6.01
C ARG A 7 -13.71 -5.10 -5.61
N LYS A 8 -14.37 -5.73 -6.59
CA LYS A 8 -15.54 -6.59 -6.39
C LYS A 8 -15.54 -7.72 -7.39
N PHE A 9 -15.91 -8.91 -6.92
CA PHE A 9 -16.18 -10.08 -7.76
C PHE A 9 -17.67 -10.41 -7.67
N GLY A 10 -18.27 -10.72 -8.81
CA GLY A 10 -19.68 -11.09 -8.90
C GLY A 10 -20.59 -10.00 -9.50
N PRO A 11 -21.88 -10.34 -9.71
CA PRO A 11 -22.51 -11.62 -9.36
C PRO A 11 -22.12 -12.75 -10.33
N TYR A 12 -21.47 -13.81 -9.83
CA TYR A 12 -21.10 -15.01 -10.59
C TYR A 12 -21.24 -16.26 -9.72
N ALA A 13 -21.23 -17.44 -10.35
CA ALA A 13 -21.14 -18.72 -9.64
C ALA A 13 -19.90 -18.77 -8.73
N THR A 14 -20.00 -19.45 -7.59
CA THR A 14 -18.95 -19.55 -6.56
C THR A 14 -17.59 -19.89 -7.15
N HIS A 15 -17.55 -20.86 -8.07
CA HIS A 15 -16.35 -21.32 -8.75
C HIS A 15 -15.70 -20.25 -9.63
N HIS A 16 -16.49 -19.48 -10.37
CA HIS A 16 -15.98 -18.40 -11.21
C HIS A 16 -15.44 -17.26 -10.35
N THR A 17 -16.21 -16.84 -9.33
CA THR A 17 -15.77 -15.85 -8.34
C THR A 17 -14.46 -16.25 -7.67
N LEU A 18 -14.34 -17.51 -7.27
CA LEU A 18 -13.13 -18.06 -6.67
C LEU A 18 -11.94 -18.01 -7.65
N ARG A 19 -12.15 -18.43 -8.90
CA ARG A 19 -11.12 -18.38 -9.94
C ARG A 19 -10.58 -16.98 -10.16
N GLU A 20 -11.47 -16.02 -10.36
CA GLU A 20 -11.08 -14.63 -10.62
C GLU A 20 -10.35 -14.00 -9.43
N ALA A 21 -10.77 -14.31 -8.21
CA ALA A 21 -10.07 -13.85 -7.00
C ALA A 21 -8.65 -14.41 -6.92
N VAL A 22 -8.46 -15.71 -7.16
CA VAL A 22 -7.12 -16.35 -7.15
C VAL A 22 -6.25 -15.82 -8.29
N GLN A 23 -6.82 -15.64 -9.50
CA GLN A 23 -6.09 -15.11 -10.65
C GLN A 23 -5.60 -13.68 -10.38
N GLN A 24 -6.39 -12.85 -9.71
CA GLN A 24 -5.97 -11.50 -9.31
C GLN A 24 -4.83 -11.53 -8.30
N LEU A 25 -4.86 -12.45 -7.32
CA LEU A 25 -3.75 -12.61 -6.37
C LEU A 25 -2.44 -12.95 -7.09
N LEU A 26 -2.49 -13.83 -8.10
CA LEU A 26 -1.33 -14.18 -8.93
C LEU A 26 -0.82 -12.97 -9.73
N ASN A 27 -1.72 -12.32 -10.48
CA ASN A 27 -1.37 -11.20 -11.35
C ASN A 27 -0.77 -10.01 -10.59
N CYS A 28 -1.14 -9.82 -9.33
CA CYS A 28 -0.65 -8.72 -8.50
C CYS A 28 0.56 -9.09 -7.63
N SER A 29 0.98 -10.37 -7.62
CA SER A 29 2.10 -10.81 -6.80
C SER A 29 3.44 -10.50 -7.45
N THR A 30 4.44 -10.12 -6.63
CA THR A 30 5.81 -9.85 -7.09
C THR A 30 6.51 -11.12 -7.59
N ASP A 31 6.14 -12.28 -7.06
CA ASP A 31 6.64 -13.60 -7.47
C ASP A 31 5.43 -14.53 -7.73
N ASP A 32 4.88 -14.39 -8.93
CA ASP A 32 3.72 -15.13 -9.40
C ASP A 32 3.97 -16.64 -9.47
N SER A 33 5.22 -17.05 -9.67
CA SER A 33 5.66 -18.44 -9.73
C SER A 33 5.62 -19.11 -8.35
N ALA A 34 6.10 -18.41 -7.31
CA ALA A 34 5.98 -18.87 -5.94
C ALA A 34 4.52 -18.99 -5.52
N VAL A 35 3.69 -17.97 -5.81
CA VAL A 35 2.27 -17.98 -5.48
C VAL A 35 1.52 -19.07 -6.26
N LEU A 36 1.86 -19.29 -7.53
CA LEU A 36 1.32 -20.38 -8.33
C LEU A 36 1.61 -21.73 -7.66
N ASN A 37 2.81 -21.96 -7.12
CA ASN A 37 3.12 -23.19 -6.39
C ASN A 37 2.37 -23.34 -5.05
N MET A 38 1.85 -22.26 -4.46
CA MET A 38 1.00 -22.32 -3.27
C MET A 38 -0.44 -22.75 -3.58
N VAL A 39 -0.88 -22.57 -4.84
CA VAL A 39 -2.15 -23.10 -5.37
C VAL A 39 -2.00 -24.61 -5.50
N GLN A 40 -2.32 -25.30 -4.41
CA GLN A 40 -2.26 -26.76 -4.37
C GLN A 40 -3.33 -27.37 -5.28
N PRO A 41 -2.96 -28.30 -6.17
CA PRO A 41 -3.92 -29.02 -6.98
C PRO A 41 -4.78 -29.93 -6.09
N SER A 42 -6.08 -30.00 -6.37
CA SER A 42 -6.95 -31.00 -5.75
C SER A 42 -6.79 -32.34 -6.45
N ALA A 43 -6.76 -33.42 -5.67
CA ALA A 43 -6.62 -34.79 -6.18
C ALA A 43 -7.86 -35.31 -6.93
N PHE A 44 -9.01 -34.64 -6.80
CA PHE A 44 -10.29 -35.26 -7.19
C PHE A 44 -11.01 -34.60 -8.37
N THR A 45 -10.75 -33.32 -8.69
CA THR A 45 -11.30 -32.65 -9.89
C THR A 45 -10.48 -31.41 -10.29
N GLN A 46 -10.11 -31.31 -11.57
CA GLN A 46 -9.23 -30.27 -12.14
C GLN A 46 -9.96 -29.43 -13.19
N ILE A 47 -11.10 -28.83 -12.83
CA ILE A 47 -11.96 -28.17 -13.83
C ILE A 47 -11.55 -26.70 -14.08
N LEU A 48 -10.96 -26.04 -13.08
CA LEU A 48 -10.65 -24.60 -13.17
C LEU A 48 -9.17 -24.36 -12.96
N SER A 49 -8.53 -23.76 -13.96
CA SER A 49 -7.13 -23.38 -13.90
C SER A 49 -6.93 -21.88 -13.73
N VAL A 50 -5.83 -21.54 -13.08
CA VAL A 50 -5.23 -20.21 -13.04
C VAL A 50 -3.83 -20.28 -13.64
N THR A 51 -3.41 -19.16 -14.21
CA THR A 51 -2.17 -19.07 -14.99
C THR A 51 -1.25 -18.00 -14.44
N ALA A 52 0.05 -18.26 -14.43
CA ALA A 52 1.10 -17.28 -14.12
C ALA A 52 2.23 -17.40 -15.16
N HIS A 53 3.10 -16.39 -15.28
CA HIS A 53 4.13 -16.34 -16.32
C HIS A 53 5.53 -16.33 -15.70
N ARG A 54 6.22 -17.48 -15.73
CA ARG A 54 7.62 -17.56 -15.29
C ARG A 54 8.56 -17.44 -16.48
N GLY A 55 9.23 -16.29 -16.62
CA GLY A 55 10.27 -16.11 -17.65
C GLY A 55 9.78 -16.40 -19.08
N GLY A 56 8.54 -16.01 -19.39
CA GLY A 56 7.92 -16.24 -20.71
C GLY A 56 7.23 -17.59 -20.89
N THR A 57 7.37 -18.54 -19.95
CA THR A 57 6.64 -19.81 -20.00
C THR A 57 5.38 -19.73 -19.14
N PRO A 58 4.17 -19.87 -19.72
CA PRO A 58 2.93 -19.88 -18.96
C PRO A 58 2.84 -21.17 -18.12
N GLY A 59 2.75 -21.02 -16.81
CA GLY A 59 2.48 -22.10 -15.86
C GLY A 59 1.02 -22.09 -15.45
N CYS A 60 0.40 -23.27 -15.33
CA CYS A 60 -0.98 -23.38 -14.84
C CYS A 60 -1.09 -24.28 -13.59
N ARG A 61 -2.06 -23.94 -12.74
CA ARG A 61 -2.47 -24.78 -11.59
C ARG A 61 -3.98 -24.82 -11.49
N PHE A 62 -4.48 -25.94 -10.99
CA PHE A 62 -5.91 -26.14 -10.80
C PHE A 62 -6.34 -25.68 -9.41
N ILE A 63 -7.44 -24.95 -9.36
CA ILE A 63 -8.13 -24.59 -8.12
C ILE A 63 -8.96 -25.79 -7.68
N PRO A 64 -9.02 -26.11 -6.37
CA PRO A 64 -9.88 -27.17 -5.87
C PRO A 64 -11.36 -26.92 -6.18
N CYS A 65 -12.07 -28.00 -6.46
CA CYS A 65 -13.53 -27.95 -6.54
C CYS A 65 -14.11 -27.78 -5.12
N VAL A 66 -14.76 -26.65 -4.89
CA VAL A 66 -15.44 -26.30 -3.65
C VAL A 66 -16.93 -26.61 -3.75
N LYS A 67 -17.52 -27.21 -2.71
CA LYS A 67 -18.93 -27.64 -2.76
C LYS A 67 -19.89 -26.49 -2.49
N ASN A 68 -19.44 -25.48 -1.76
CA ASN A 68 -20.25 -24.36 -1.30
C ASN A 68 -19.37 -23.12 -1.09
N LEU A 69 -20.03 -21.99 -0.80
CA LEU A 69 -19.37 -20.71 -0.57
C LEU A 69 -18.43 -20.71 0.64
N ALA A 70 -18.75 -21.46 1.70
CA ALA A 70 -17.91 -21.54 2.89
C ALA A 70 -16.56 -22.22 2.60
N ASP A 71 -16.58 -23.28 1.78
CA ASP A 71 -15.36 -23.95 1.31
C ASP A 71 -14.49 -23.04 0.44
N ALA A 72 -15.12 -22.24 -0.43
CA ALA A 72 -14.44 -21.23 -1.23
C ALA A 72 -13.72 -20.20 -0.36
N TRP A 73 -14.40 -19.67 0.67
CA TRP A 73 -13.80 -18.73 1.61
C TRP A 73 -12.68 -19.37 2.43
N ARG A 74 -12.85 -20.61 2.89
CA ARG A 74 -11.81 -21.34 3.63
C ARG A 74 -10.53 -21.48 2.81
N TYR A 75 -10.68 -21.84 1.53
CA TYR A 75 -9.57 -21.93 0.61
C TYR A 75 -8.87 -20.58 0.40
N LEU A 76 -9.61 -19.50 0.11
CA LEU A 76 -9.05 -18.16 -0.06
C LEU A 76 -8.25 -17.72 1.17
N LYS A 77 -8.82 -17.91 2.37
CA LYS A 77 -8.15 -17.58 3.62
C LYS A 77 -6.87 -18.39 3.83
N GLN A 78 -6.88 -19.68 3.51
CA GLN A 78 -5.69 -20.52 3.60
C GLN A 78 -4.59 -20.08 2.62
N LEU A 79 -4.96 -19.71 1.39
CA LEU A 79 -4.02 -19.19 0.39
C LEU A 79 -3.42 -17.84 0.84
N LEU A 80 -4.26 -16.92 1.32
CA LEU A 80 -3.82 -15.63 1.86
C LEU A 80 -2.84 -15.82 3.03
N ARG A 81 -3.10 -16.76 3.95
CA ARG A 81 -2.16 -17.12 5.03
C ARG A 81 -0.82 -17.61 4.50
N LYS A 82 -0.80 -18.48 3.49
CA LYS A 82 0.44 -18.97 2.84
C LYS A 82 1.23 -17.82 2.20
N MET A 83 0.53 -16.86 1.60
CA MET A 83 1.11 -15.64 1.04
C MET A 83 1.47 -14.58 2.09
N LYS A 84 1.22 -14.83 3.39
CA LYS A 84 1.38 -13.86 4.49
C LYS A 84 0.59 -12.56 4.27
N VAL A 85 -0.56 -12.65 3.61
CA VAL A 85 -1.49 -11.55 3.39
C VAL A 85 -2.63 -11.62 4.41
N CYS A 86 -3.18 -10.46 4.77
CA CYS A 86 -4.36 -10.32 5.62
C CYS A 86 -5.51 -11.22 5.13
N GLU A 87 -6.11 -12.04 6.01
CA GLU A 87 -7.24 -12.90 5.63
C GLU A 87 -8.50 -12.12 5.22
N ASN A 88 -8.58 -10.86 5.65
CA ASN A 88 -9.64 -9.92 5.30
C ASN A 88 -9.31 -9.10 4.04
N PHE A 89 -8.28 -9.50 3.27
CA PHE A 89 -8.00 -8.89 1.96
C PHE A 89 -9.19 -8.99 1.01
N TYR A 90 -9.92 -10.10 1.10
CA TYR A 90 -11.26 -10.26 0.54
C TYR A 90 -12.28 -10.35 1.66
N SER A 91 -13.43 -9.69 1.48
CA SER A 91 -14.54 -9.72 2.42
C SER A 91 -15.87 -9.78 1.67
N SER A 92 -16.92 -10.25 2.35
CA SER A 92 -18.27 -10.28 1.79
C SER A 92 -18.99 -8.93 1.85
N ASN A 93 -18.51 -8.03 2.71
CA ASN A 93 -19.22 -6.83 3.14
C ASN A 93 -18.51 -5.52 2.77
N GLY A 94 -17.35 -5.56 2.10
CA GLY A 94 -16.66 -4.35 1.61
C GLY A 94 -16.10 -3.43 2.70
N GLU A 95 -16.27 -3.80 3.96
CA GLU A 95 -15.79 -3.04 5.11
C GLU A 95 -14.26 -3.03 5.19
N PRO A 96 -13.64 -1.93 5.63
CA PRO A 96 -12.21 -1.86 5.86
C PRO A 96 -11.78 -2.88 6.93
N CYS A 97 -10.64 -3.52 6.70
CA CYS A 97 -10.12 -4.51 7.64
C CYS A 97 -9.73 -3.84 8.96
N ARG A 98 -10.22 -4.36 10.09
CA ARG A 98 -9.88 -3.85 11.43
C ARG A 98 -8.53 -4.33 11.98
N ASN A 99 -7.99 -5.43 11.43
CA ASN A 99 -6.71 -6.02 11.87
C ASN A 99 -5.53 -5.46 11.10
N CYS A 100 -5.78 -5.08 9.85
CA CYS A 100 -4.81 -4.41 9.03
C CYS A 100 -5.03 -2.93 9.29
N GLY A 101 -4.13 -2.30 10.06
CA GLY A 101 -4.17 -0.84 10.22
C GLY A 101 -4.26 -0.18 8.84
N ASN A 102 -4.75 1.06 8.76
CA ASN A 102 -4.96 1.82 7.50
C ASN A 102 -3.72 1.91 6.57
N ALA A 103 -2.62 1.20 6.81
CA ALA A 103 -1.36 1.14 6.07
C ALA A 103 -1.46 1.18 4.53
N ASN A 104 -2.57 0.78 3.91
CA ASN A 104 -2.73 0.83 2.45
C ASN A 104 -3.82 1.77 1.93
N ASP A 105 -4.53 2.50 2.79
CA ASP A 105 -5.43 3.60 2.42
C ASP A 105 -5.36 4.78 3.41
N LEU A 106 -4.17 5.03 3.96
CA LEU A 106 -3.92 6.31 4.60
C LEU A 106 -3.88 7.33 3.47
N SER A 107 -4.90 8.19 3.40
CA SER A 107 -4.70 9.52 2.82
C SER A 107 -3.38 10.04 3.38
N ILE A 108 -2.49 10.51 2.50
CA ILE A 108 -1.18 11.07 2.90
C ILE A 108 -1.37 12.04 4.08
N GLU A 109 -2.52 12.71 4.13
CA GLU A 109 -2.94 13.59 5.21
C GLU A 109 -2.95 12.94 6.62
N GLN A 110 -3.45 11.71 6.77
CA GLN A 110 -3.52 11.02 8.07
C GLN A 110 -2.16 10.49 8.55
N VAL A 111 -1.28 10.10 7.62
CA VAL A 111 0.12 9.73 7.93
C VAL A 111 0.89 10.92 8.49
N VAL A 112 0.62 12.10 7.96
CA VAL A 112 1.33 13.32 8.33
C VAL A 112 0.80 13.91 9.62
N ALA A 113 -0.51 13.81 9.89
CA ALA A 113 -1.16 14.46 11.03
C ALA A 113 -0.60 14.05 12.40
N SER A 114 0.03 12.88 12.51
CA SER A 114 0.66 12.37 13.75
C SER A 114 2.19 12.47 13.78
N SER A 115 2.81 12.99 12.72
CA SER A 115 4.26 13.09 12.61
C SER A 115 4.78 14.44 13.11
N GLN A 116 5.98 14.43 13.69
CA GLN A 116 6.74 15.65 14.02
C GLN A 116 6.86 16.58 12.80
N PRO A 117 7.08 17.90 12.99
CA PRO A 117 7.34 18.85 11.90
C PRO A 117 8.40 18.32 10.93
N MET A 118 8.19 18.47 9.62
CA MET A 118 9.08 17.88 8.60
C MET A 118 10.51 18.40 8.77
N LYS A 119 10.67 19.65 9.21
CA LYS A 119 11.96 20.28 9.52
C LYS A 119 12.78 19.57 10.61
N GLN A 120 12.19 18.65 11.37
CA GLN A 120 12.82 17.88 12.44
C GLN A 120 13.13 16.43 12.04
N TRP A 121 12.79 16.01 10.82
CA TRP A 121 13.03 14.63 10.40
C TRP A 121 14.51 14.38 10.10
N THR A 122 15.03 13.28 10.64
CA THR A 122 16.32 12.72 10.23
C THR A 122 16.20 12.02 8.87
N SER A 123 17.32 11.67 8.25
CA SER A 123 17.33 10.91 7.00
C SER A 123 16.67 9.53 7.13
N ASP A 124 16.86 8.85 8.27
CA ASP A 124 16.14 7.61 8.59
C ASP A 124 14.63 7.81 8.66
N LYS A 125 14.18 8.90 9.28
CA LYS A 125 12.75 9.22 9.37
C LYS A 125 12.19 9.55 7.99
N VAL A 126 12.92 10.31 7.16
CA VAL A 126 12.55 10.58 5.77
C VAL A 126 12.37 9.27 4.99
N ALA A 127 13.34 8.36 5.05
CA ALA A 127 13.24 7.09 4.36
C ALA A 127 12.05 6.24 4.86
N ASN A 128 11.84 6.19 6.18
CA ASN A 128 10.70 5.46 6.75
C ASN A 128 9.34 6.02 6.32
N GLU A 129 9.22 7.34 6.20
CA GLU A 129 8.00 7.99 5.69
C GLU A 129 7.83 7.74 4.19
N LEU A 130 8.90 7.86 3.39
CA LEU A 130 8.85 7.62 1.95
C LEU A 130 8.60 6.15 1.57
N ARG A 131 8.94 5.17 2.41
CA ARG A 131 8.56 3.75 2.23
C ARG A 131 7.04 3.53 2.12
N LYS A 132 6.22 4.50 2.53
CA LYS A 132 4.76 4.45 2.40
C LYS A 132 4.30 4.73 0.96
N VAL A 133 5.12 5.42 0.16
CA VAL A 133 4.81 5.82 -1.22
C VAL A 133 5.79 5.29 -2.28
N LEU A 134 6.97 4.83 -1.84
CA LEU A 134 8.06 4.25 -2.65
C LEU A 134 8.37 2.82 -2.20
N ASP A 135 9.04 2.06 -3.07
CA ASP A 135 9.56 0.75 -2.69
C ASP A 135 10.74 0.86 -1.70
N PRO A 136 11.05 -0.23 -0.95
CA PRO A 136 12.10 -0.23 0.05
C PRO A 136 13.51 0.11 -0.44
N ALA A 137 13.87 -0.25 -1.68
CA ALA A 137 15.21 -0.01 -2.21
C ALA A 137 15.39 1.45 -2.60
N THR A 138 14.37 2.03 -3.24
CA THR A 138 14.35 3.44 -3.60
C THR A 138 14.39 4.36 -2.38
N ALA A 139 13.69 4.01 -1.30
CA ALA A 139 13.71 4.81 -0.08
C ALA A 139 15.08 4.85 0.61
N THR A 140 15.89 3.79 0.49
CA THR A 140 17.25 3.74 1.09
C THR A 140 18.20 4.77 0.49
N LYS A 141 18.01 5.15 -0.79
CA LYS A 141 18.81 6.20 -1.45
C LYS A 141 18.80 7.53 -0.71
N PHE A 142 17.68 7.86 -0.05
CA PHE A 142 17.55 9.09 0.74
C PHE A 142 18.43 9.06 2.01
N VAL A 143 18.66 7.88 2.58
CA VAL A 143 19.59 7.71 3.70
C VAL A 143 21.03 7.82 3.22
N GLU A 144 21.36 7.13 2.12
CA GLU A 144 22.70 7.15 1.51
C GLU A 144 23.15 8.57 1.16
N GLN A 145 22.21 9.41 0.72
CA GLN A 145 22.45 10.80 0.37
C GLN A 145 22.19 11.80 1.50
N GLN A 146 21.94 11.31 2.71
CA GLN A 146 21.75 12.12 3.91
C GLN A 146 20.63 13.18 3.76
N ILE A 147 19.53 12.82 3.08
CA ILE A 147 18.38 13.70 2.89
C ILE A 147 17.57 13.76 4.18
N ASP A 148 17.79 14.80 4.98
CA ASP A 148 16.96 15.16 6.13
C ASP A 148 15.66 15.86 5.69
N GLY A 149 14.74 16.12 6.62
CA GLY A 149 13.45 16.70 6.27
C GLY A 149 13.50 18.16 5.80
N ARG A 150 14.58 18.90 6.09
CA ARG A 150 14.82 20.23 5.51
C ARG A 150 15.20 20.10 4.03
N SER A 151 16.17 19.25 3.74
CA SER A 151 16.64 18.96 2.39
C SER A 151 15.54 18.36 1.53
N LEU A 152 14.73 17.45 2.08
CA LEU A 152 13.57 16.87 1.41
C LEU A 152 12.60 17.95 0.91
N GLY A 153 12.39 19.02 1.69
CA GLY A 153 11.55 20.14 1.30
C GLY A 153 12.13 21.01 0.18
N LEU A 154 13.41 20.91 -0.12
CA LEU A 154 14.10 21.68 -1.16
C LEU A 154 14.26 20.90 -2.47
N LEU A 155 14.05 19.58 -2.44
CA LEU A 155 14.20 18.74 -3.62
C LEU A 155 13.17 19.12 -4.70
N THR A 156 13.67 19.42 -5.89
CA THR A 156 12.87 19.54 -7.10
C THR A 156 12.75 18.20 -7.80
N THR A 157 11.80 18.07 -8.73
CA THR A 157 11.70 16.88 -9.58
C THR A 157 13.01 16.60 -10.32
N ASP A 158 13.72 17.64 -10.78
CA ASP A 158 15.03 17.51 -11.43
C ASP A 158 16.08 16.90 -10.49
N LEU A 159 16.23 17.42 -9.26
CA LEU A 159 17.20 16.89 -8.29
C LEU A 159 16.89 15.43 -7.90
N LEU A 160 15.60 15.09 -7.78
CA LEU A 160 15.14 13.72 -7.54
C LEU A 160 15.53 12.78 -8.68
N MET A 161 15.44 13.23 -9.93
CA MET A 161 15.76 12.40 -11.07
C MET A 161 17.27 12.32 -11.32
N SER A 162 17.99 13.44 -11.27
CA SER A 162 19.40 13.51 -11.64
C SER A 162 20.34 13.05 -10.53
N HIS A 163 20.07 13.43 -9.28
CA HIS A 163 20.97 13.16 -8.16
C HIS A 163 20.51 11.98 -7.32
N ILE A 164 19.21 11.87 -7.02
CA ILE A 164 18.69 10.70 -6.29
C ILE A 164 18.49 9.49 -7.24
N GLY A 165 18.50 9.72 -8.56
CA GLY A 165 18.38 8.64 -9.56
C GLY A 165 16.99 8.01 -9.56
N LEU A 166 15.94 8.81 -9.41
CA LEU A 166 14.56 8.37 -9.53
C LEU A 166 14.06 8.47 -10.97
N ALA A 167 13.21 7.53 -11.38
CA ALA A 167 12.39 7.74 -12.58
C ALA A 167 11.34 8.82 -12.31
N LEU A 168 10.79 9.43 -13.38
CA LEU A 168 9.82 10.52 -13.28
C LEU A 168 8.61 10.18 -12.39
N GLY A 169 8.01 8.99 -12.56
CA GLY A 169 6.85 8.57 -11.78
C GLY A 169 7.09 8.58 -10.26
N PRO A 170 8.10 7.84 -9.74
CA PRO A 170 8.52 7.92 -8.34
C PRO A 170 8.87 9.34 -7.87
N ALA A 171 9.54 10.14 -8.70
CA ALA A 171 9.88 11.53 -8.35
C ALA A 171 8.61 12.38 -8.11
N LEU A 172 7.62 12.29 -9.00
CA LEU A 172 6.34 13.00 -8.85
C LEU A 172 5.59 12.59 -7.58
N LYS A 173 5.64 11.31 -7.18
CA LYS A 173 5.05 10.83 -5.93
C LYS A 173 5.71 11.46 -4.69
N VAL A 174 7.02 11.64 -4.72
CA VAL A 174 7.74 12.31 -3.61
C VAL A 174 7.31 13.77 -3.52
N VAL A 175 7.20 14.48 -4.65
CA VAL A 175 6.74 15.87 -4.66
C VAL A 175 5.33 15.99 -4.09
N ASP A 176 4.40 15.15 -4.52
CA ASP A 176 3.02 15.13 -4.03
C ASP A 176 2.94 14.81 -2.52
N PHE A 177 3.76 13.85 -2.06
CA PHE A 177 3.88 13.53 -0.65
C PHE A 177 4.36 14.72 0.17
N VAL A 178 5.43 15.40 -0.24
CA VAL A 178 5.99 16.58 0.46
C VAL A 178 4.97 17.73 0.50
N GLN A 179 4.24 17.98 -0.59
CA GLN A 179 3.19 18.99 -0.61
C GLN A 179 2.05 18.68 0.37
N SER A 180 1.64 17.41 0.42
CA SER A 180 0.64 16.95 1.39
C SER A 180 1.12 17.09 2.83
N VAL A 181 2.42 16.83 3.08
CA VAL A 181 3.03 17.02 4.40
C VAL A 181 2.93 18.47 4.86
N ARG A 182 3.27 19.41 3.97
CA ARG A 182 3.23 20.86 4.26
C ARG A 182 1.82 21.35 4.59
N LYS A 183 0.83 20.98 3.76
CA LYS A 183 -0.58 21.39 3.95
C LYS A 183 -1.11 20.99 5.33
N VAL A 184 -0.77 19.79 5.81
CA VAL A 184 -1.22 19.32 7.13
C VAL A 184 -0.53 20.10 8.26
N GLN A 185 0.77 20.38 8.13
CA GLN A 185 1.53 21.12 9.14
C GLN A 185 1.10 22.59 9.23
N GLU A 186 0.75 23.21 8.11
CA GLU A 186 0.21 24.59 8.08
C GLU A 186 -1.13 24.68 8.81
N ARG A 187 -2.04 23.72 8.58
CA ARG A 187 -3.35 23.66 9.27
C ARG A 187 -3.22 23.53 10.78
N GLN A 188 -2.23 22.78 11.28
CA GLN A 188 -1.98 22.66 12.72
C GLN A 188 -1.32 23.92 13.31
N HIS A 189 -0.59 24.71 12.51
CA HIS A 189 -0.01 25.97 12.96
C HIS A 189 -1.06 27.09 13.08
N SER A 190 -2.06 27.10 12.19
CA SER A 190 -3.16 28.07 12.25
C SER A 190 -4.15 27.83 13.40
N SER A 191 -4.27 26.60 13.91
CA SER A 191 -5.19 26.28 15.03
C SER A 191 -4.65 26.64 16.42
N ASN A 192 -3.34 26.86 16.57
CA ASN A 192 -2.72 27.21 17.85
C ASN A 192 -2.54 28.74 18.06
N GLY A 193 -3.04 29.58 17.15
CA GLY A 193 -2.79 31.03 17.14
C GLY A 193 -3.90 31.92 17.72
N THR A 194 -5.00 31.38 18.26
CA THR A 194 -6.13 32.19 18.76
C THR A 194 -6.37 32.00 20.26
N GLY A 195 -5.38 32.37 21.07
CA GLY A 195 -5.51 32.25 22.52
C GLY A 195 -4.49 33.06 23.31
N GLU A 196 -4.31 34.34 23.00
CA GLU A 196 -3.72 35.31 23.95
C GLU A 196 -3.97 36.75 23.47
N ALA A 197 -5.10 37.33 23.87
CA ALA A 197 -5.29 38.78 23.95
C ALA A 197 -6.45 39.09 24.90
N HIS A 198 -6.24 40.07 25.80
CA HIS A 198 -7.15 40.60 26.84
C HIS A 198 -7.26 39.73 28.11
N VAL A 199 -6.92 40.18 29.32
CA VAL A 199 -7.07 41.50 29.93
C VAL A 199 -5.94 41.77 30.93
N SER A 200 -5.25 42.90 30.77
CA SER A 200 -4.54 43.55 31.88
C SER A 200 -4.82 45.05 31.79
N LYS A 201 -5.66 45.53 32.70
CA LYS A 201 -5.68 46.86 33.31
C LYS A 201 -7.00 47.03 34.07
N GLU A 202 -6.95 46.82 35.37
CA GLU A 202 -7.74 47.62 36.30
C GLU A 202 -6.77 48.08 37.40
N GLY A 203 -6.55 49.38 37.46
CA GLY A 203 -5.58 50.02 38.32
C GLY A 203 -5.90 51.49 38.40
N ARG A 204 -6.65 51.82 39.46
CA ARG A 204 -7.01 53.13 40.01
C ARG A 204 -8.33 53.75 39.57
#